data_AF-A0A7T4YGI7-F1
#
_entry.id   AF-A0A7T4YGI7-F1
#
_cell.length_a   1.000
_cell.length_b   1.000
_cell.length_c   1.000
_cell.angle_alpha   90.00
_cell.angle_beta   90.00
_cell.angle_gamma   90.00
#
_symmetry.space_group_name_H-M   'P 1'
#
loop_
_entity.id
_entity.type
_entity.pdbx_description
1 polymer ?
#
loop_
_entity_poly.entity_id
_entity_poly.type
_entity_poly.pdbx_seq_one_letter_code
_entity_poly.pdbx_strand_id
1 'polypeptide(L)'
;MKRIKRIKNSCVSQVEHNRLGLTLAETIFAGVVIAAILAVLVLISQSLRTDNEVEETEYRLSVLHHALTVYHETYDTLLPEDTSQALTILLSDSATAPLLRGITVEAIPGTPEKVQVLDGFGNSIRYVPPQERGNAIGDFVSAGVDKSFGDVNKQNPEGSKQDIDNMFSSETDTKME
;
A
#
# COMPACT_ATOMS: atom_id res chain seq x y z
N MET A 1 32.37 -54.76 -77.39
CA MET A 1 31.56 -55.19 -76.23
C MET A 1 32.30 -54.85 -74.94
N LYS A 2 31.55 -54.66 -73.83
CA LYS A 2 31.93 -54.21 -72.47
C LYS A 2 32.06 -52.70 -72.25
N ARG A 3 30.89 -52.09 -72.04
CA ARG A 3 30.67 -50.82 -71.37
C ARG A 3 30.19 -51.10 -69.93
N ILE A 4 30.44 -50.14 -69.05
CA ILE A 4 29.82 -49.88 -67.73
C ILE A 4 30.58 -50.43 -66.52
N LYS A 5 31.29 -49.51 -65.87
CA LYS A 5 31.53 -49.51 -64.42
C LYS A 5 31.40 -48.07 -63.94
N ARG A 6 30.32 -47.76 -63.22
CA ARG A 6 30.27 -46.78 -62.13
C ARG A 6 28.86 -46.77 -61.53
N ILE A 7 28.77 -47.41 -60.37
CA ILE A 7 27.68 -47.22 -59.42
C ILE A 7 27.87 -45.80 -58.87
N LYS A 8 26.95 -44.89 -59.18
CA LYS A 8 26.87 -43.58 -58.51
C LYS A 8 26.26 -43.83 -57.14
N ASN A 9 27.08 -43.68 -56.11
CA ASN A 9 26.63 -43.68 -54.73
C ASN A 9 25.70 -42.51 -54.49
N SER A 10 24.63 -42.82 -53.76
CA SER A 10 23.59 -41.94 -53.27
C SER A 10 24.16 -40.66 -52.65
N CYS A 11 23.69 -39.53 -53.15
CA CYS A 11 23.77 -38.26 -52.43
C CYS A 11 22.80 -38.36 -51.25
N VAL A 12 23.33 -38.68 -50.07
CA VAL A 12 22.59 -38.55 -48.82
C VAL A 12 22.54 -37.05 -48.54
N SER A 13 21.36 -36.46 -48.70
CA SER A 13 21.08 -35.12 -48.21
C SER A 13 21.33 -35.13 -46.70
N GLN A 14 22.42 -34.50 -46.25
CA GLN A 14 22.59 -34.20 -44.84
C GLN A 14 21.47 -33.23 -44.46
N VAL A 15 20.44 -33.78 -43.81
CA VAL A 15 19.54 -32.99 -43.00
C VAL A 15 20.40 -32.43 -41.89
N GLU A 16 20.75 -31.15 -41.97
CA GLU A 16 21.21 -30.38 -40.83
C GLU A 16 20.12 -30.48 -39.76
N HIS A 17 20.30 -31.43 -38.85
CA HIS A 17 19.70 -31.32 -37.54
C HIS A 17 20.39 -30.12 -36.88
N ASN A 18 19.81 -28.94 -37.07
CA ASN A 18 19.95 -27.84 -36.12
C ASN A 18 19.63 -28.44 -34.75
N ARG A 19 20.68 -28.77 -33.99
CA ARG A 19 20.55 -29.24 -32.62
C ARG A 19 20.03 -28.07 -31.80
N LEU A 20 18.71 -27.95 -31.75
CA LEU A 20 17.94 -27.21 -30.75
C LEU A 20 18.10 -27.90 -29.40
N GLY A 21 19.33 -28.00 -28.91
CA GLY A 21 19.64 -28.43 -27.55
C GLY A 21 20.47 -27.33 -26.93
N LEU A 22 19.88 -26.56 -26.01
CA LEU A 22 20.66 -25.63 -25.21
C LEU A 22 21.81 -26.39 -24.55
N THR A 23 23.02 -25.89 -24.73
CA THR A 23 24.17 -26.39 -23.99
C THR A 23 23.95 -26.12 -22.50
N LEU A 24 24.56 -26.93 -21.63
CA LEU A 24 24.44 -26.76 -20.17
C LEU A 24 24.89 -25.36 -19.71
N ALA A 25 25.83 -24.73 -20.44
CA ALA A 25 26.22 -23.35 -20.17
C ALA A 25 25.10 -22.35 -20.52
N GLU A 26 24.42 -22.52 -21.66
CA GLU A 26 23.31 -21.64 -22.06
C GLU A 26 22.09 -21.81 -21.16
N THR A 27 21.80 -23.01 -20.63
CA THR A 27 20.70 -23.19 -19.66
C THR A 27 21.00 -22.53 -18.32
N ILE A 28 22.23 -22.63 -17.81
CA ILE A 28 22.65 -21.93 -16.59
C ILE A 28 22.59 -20.42 -16.80
N PHE A 29 23.11 -19.93 -17.92
CA PHE A 29 23.06 -18.50 -18.23
C PHE A 29 21.62 -17.98 -18.33
N ALA A 30 20.75 -18.68 -19.05
CA ALA A 30 19.33 -18.35 -19.14
C ALA A 30 18.67 -18.35 -17.76
N GLY A 31 18.98 -19.32 -16.89
CA GLY A 31 18.48 -19.38 -15.52
C GLY A 31 18.88 -18.17 -14.69
N VAL A 32 20.15 -17.73 -14.77
CA VAL A 32 20.65 -16.54 -14.05
C VAL A 32 19.96 -15.28 -14.57
N VAL A 33 19.82 -15.13 -15.89
CA VAL A 33 19.13 -13.98 -16.49
C VAL A 33 17.67 -13.92 -16.05
N ILE A 34 16.95 -15.05 -16.07
CA ILE A 34 15.56 -15.12 -15.60
C ILE A 34 15.48 -14.76 -14.12
N ALA A 35 16.37 -15.30 -13.28
CA ALA A 35 16.40 -15.00 -11.86
C ALA A 35 16.65 -13.50 -11.58
N ALA A 36 17.55 -12.87 -12.34
CA ALA A 36 17.81 -11.44 -12.24
C ALA A 36 16.60 -10.59 -12.65
N ILE A 37 15.93 -10.95 -13.76
CA ILE A 37 14.70 -10.27 -14.21
C ILE A 37 13.59 -10.40 -13.15
N LEU A 38 13.38 -11.60 -12.61
CA LEU A 38 12.40 -11.83 -11.55
C LEU A 38 12.72 -11.02 -10.29
N ALA A 39 13.99 -10.93 -9.89
CA ALA A 39 14.39 -10.12 -8.74
C ALA A 39 14.05 -8.62 -8.96
N VAL A 40 14.34 -8.08 -10.14
CA VAL A 40 13.99 -6.69 -10.48
C VAL A 40 12.48 -6.48 -10.50
N LEU A 41 11.72 -7.42 -11.08
CA LEU A 41 10.25 -7.35 -11.09
C LEU A 41 9.64 -7.38 -9.68
N VAL A 42 10.19 -8.21 -8.78
CA VAL A 42 9.76 -8.26 -7.38
C VAL A 42 10.03 -6.91 -6.69
N LEU A 43 11.19 -6.30 -6.91
CA LEU A 43 11.52 -4.99 -6.32
C LEU A 43 10.56 -3.89 -6.80
N ILE A 44 10.29 -3.82 -8.12
CA ILE A 44 9.36 -2.85 -8.69
C ILE A 44 7.94 -3.10 -8.15
N SER A 45 7.50 -4.35 -8.11
CA SER A 45 6.18 -4.71 -7.60
C SER A 45 6.01 -4.35 -6.12
N GLN A 46 7.05 -4.50 -5.31
CA GLN A 46 7.01 -4.09 -3.91
C GLN A 46 6.94 -2.57 -3.78
N SER A 47 7.73 -1.82 -4.56
CA SER A 47 7.71 -0.35 -4.56
C SER A 47 6.32 0.19 -4.93
N LEU A 48 5.77 -0.26 -6.07
CA LEU A 48 4.45 0.20 -6.54
C LEU A 48 3.33 -0.15 -5.54
N ARG A 49 3.45 -1.29 -4.88
CA ARG A 49 2.50 -1.69 -3.85
C ARG A 49 2.57 -0.72 -2.67
N THR A 50 3.77 -0.43 -2.15
CA THR A 50 3.93 0.51 -1.04
C THR A 50 3.44 1.90 -1.41
N ASP A 51 3.73 2.39 -2.61
CA ASP A 51 3.25 3.70 -3.06
C ASP A 51 1.72 3.78 -3.08
N ASN A 52 1.06 2.72 -3.57
CA ASN A 52 -0.40 2.63 -3.57
C ASN A 52 -0.98 2.53 -2.15
N GLU A 53 -0.32 1.81 -1.23
CA GLU A 53 -0.72 1.72 0.17
C GLU A 53 -0.58 3.08 0.90
N VAL A 54 0.44 3.87 0.54
CA VAL A 54 0.62 5.26 1.02
C VAL A 54 -0.49 6.16 0.51
N GLU A 55 -0.73 6.19 -0.80
CA GLU A 55 -1.76 7.03 -1.43
C GLU A 55 -3.16 6.72 -0.87
N GLU A 56 -3.48 5.43 -0.68
CA GLU A 56 -4.74 5.01 -0.09
C GLU A 56 -4.88 5.46 1.38
N THR A 57 -3.78 5.47 2.13
CA THR A 57 -3.75 5.95 3.52
C THR A 57 -4.01 7.46 3.57
N GLU A 58 -3.33 8.25 2.74
CA GLU A 58 -3.52 9.71 2.64
C GLU A 58 -4.95 10.06 2.26
N TYR A 59 -5.50 9.38 1.25
CA TYR A 59 -6.87 9.57 0.82
C TYR A 59 -7.87 9.33 1.95
N ARG A 60 -7.74 8.20 2.66
CA ARG A 60 -8.64 7.85 3.76
C ARG A 60 -8.56 8.85 4.91
N LEU A 61 -7.35 9.29 5.28
CA LEU A 61 -7.15 10.26 6.35
C LEU A 61 -7.65 11.65 5.98
N SER A 62 -7.42 12.09 4.74
CA SER A 62 -7.93 13.37 4.22
C SER A 62 -9.47 13.42 4.27
N VAL A 63 -10.14 12.36 3.83
CA VAL A 63 -11.60 12.26 3.86
C VAL A 63 -12.14 12.20 5.29
N LEU A 64 -11.49 11.46 6.19
CA LEU A 64 -11.85 11.41 7.62
C LEU A 64 -11.66 12.77 8.30
N HIS A 65 -10.58 13.47 8.01
CA HIS A 65 -10.32 14.81 8.54
C HIS A 65 -11.34 15.83 8.01
N HIS A 66 -11.68 15.75 6.73
CA HIS A 66 -12.72 16.60 6.15
C HIS A 66 -14.08 16.34 6.82
N ALA A 67 -14.44 15.07 7.04
CA ALA A 67 -15.66 14.71 7.79
C ALA A 67 -15.62 15.25 9.23
N LEU A 68 -14.50 15.12 9.92
CA LEU A 68 -14.32 15.66 11.28
C LEU A 68 -14.51 17.18 11.32
N THR A 69 -13.94 17.89 10.35
CA THR A 69 -14.04 19.35 10.23
C THR A 69 -15.49 19.77 10.00
N VAL A 70 -16.18 19.15 9.03
CA VAL A 70 -17.60 19.42 8.76
C VAL A 70 -18.48 19.14 9.97
N TYR A 71 -18.22 18.05 10.70
CA TYR A 71 -18.94 17.74 11.93
C TYR A 71 -18.75 18.84 12.97
N HIS A 72 -17.50 19.24 13.23
CA HIS A 72 -17.20 20.26 14.22
C HIS A 72 -17.80 21.62 13.85
N GLU A 73 -17.71 22.04 12.59
CA GLU A 73 -18.31 23.28 12.11
C GLU A 73 -19.85 23.28 12.23
N THR A 74 -20.48 22.11 12.10
CA THR A 74 -21.95 21.98 12.14
C THR A 74 -22.48 21.98 13.58
N TYR A 75 -21.80 21.30 14.49
CA TYR A 75 -22.32 21.02 15.84
C TYR A 75 -21.57 21.73 16.97
N ASP A 76 -20.37 22.26 16.72
CA ASP A 76 -19.46 22.83 17.72
C ASP A 76 -19.20 21.88 18.91
N THR A 77 -19.23 20.57 18.63
CA THR A 77 -19.01 19.50 19.60
C THR A 77 -17.80 18.65 19.22
N LEU A 78 -17.19 18.03 20.23
CA LEU A 78 -16.09 17.09 20.06
C LEU A 78 -16.62 15.66 19.98
N LEU A 79 -15.94 14.83 19.19
CA LEU A 79 -16.21 13.40 19.13
C LEU A 79 -15.68 12.69 20.39
N PRO A 80 -16.27 11.53 20.75
CA PRO A 80 -15.76 10.70 21.85
C PRO A 80 -14.37 10.15 21.54
N GLU A 81 -13.57 9.91 22.57
CA GLU A 81 -12.19 9.39 22.45
C GLU A 81 -12.14 7.98 21.82
N ASP A 82 -13.18 7.16 22.02
CA ASP A 82 -13.26 5.84 21.38
C ASP A 82 -13.45 6.00 19.87
N THR A 83 -12.46 5.53 19.10
CA THR A 83 -12.43 5.66 17.64
C THR A 83 -13.66 5.03 16.97
N SER A 84 -14.12 3.89 17.45
CA SER A 84 -15.30 3.23 16.87
C SER A 84 -16.55 4.06 17.09
N GLN A 85 -16.71 4.69 18.26
CA GLN A 85 -17.83 5.58 18.53
C GLN A 85 -17.75 6.86 17.68
N ALA A 86 -16.56 7.46 17.56
CA ALA A 86 -16.33 8.61 16.71
C ALA A 86 -16.72 8.31 15.24
N LEU A 87 -16.26 7.19 14.70
CA LEU A 87 -16.63 6.72 13.37
C LEU A 87 -18.14 6.47 13.24
N THR A 88 -18.76 5.84 14.24
CA THR A 88 -20.21 5.56 14.21
C THR A 88 -21.03 6.85 14.15
N ILE A 89 -20.62 7.88 14.89
CA ILE A 89 -21.25 9.20 14.85
C ILE A 89 -21.09 9.83 13.47
N LEU A 90 -19.87 9.87 12.93
CA LEU A 90 -19.62 10.45 11.60
C LEU A 90 -20.33 9.69 10.47
N LEU A 91 -20.51 8.38 10.60
CA LEU A 91 -21.24 7.55 9.62
C LEU A 91 -22.76 7.69 9.73
N SER A 92 -23.26 8.03 10.91
CA SER A 92 -24.70 8.20 11.17
C SER A 92 -25.16 9.64 10.95
N ASP A 93 -24.24 10.59 10.98
CA ASP A 93 -24.53 12.00 10.80
C ASP A 93 -24.81 12.36 9.33
N SER A 94 -25.82 13.21 9.13
CA SER A 94 -26.30 13.52 7.78
C SER A 94 -25.39 14.46 6.98
N ALA A 95 -24.55 15.27 7.66
CA ALA A 95 -23.59 16.15 7.00
C ALA A 95 -22.32 15.39 6.60
N THR A 96 -21.87 14.43 7.42
CA THR A 96 -20.60 13.72 7.19
C THR A 96 -20.73 12.37 6.49
N ALA A 97 -21.84 11.65 6.65
CA ALA A 97 -22.02 10.34 6.02
C ALA A 97 -21.83 10.34 4.48
N PRO A 98 -22.22 11.38 3.72
CA PRO A 98 -21.96 11.44 2.28
C PRO A 98 -20.46 11.47 1.93
N LEU A 99 -19.63 12.09 2.77
CA LEU A 99 -18.18 12.21 2.57
C LEU A 99 -17.48 10.86 2.76
N LEU A 100 -18.00 10.04 3.67
CA LEU A 100 -17.39 8.75 4.04
C LEU A 100 -17.78 7.58 3.13
N ARG A 101 -18.63 7.79 2.10
CA ARG A 101 -19.13 6.69 1.24
C ARG A 101 -18.05 5.93 0.48
N GLY A 102 -16.89 6.56 0.23
CA GLY A 102 -15.76 5.93 -0.46
C GLY A 102 -14.84 5.13 0.46
N ILE A 103 -15.04 5.19 1.78
CA ILE A 103 -14.18 4.52 2.76
C ILE A 103 -14.81 3.18 3.15
N THR A 104 -13.99 2.13 3.14
CA THR A 104 -14.40 0.82 3.64
C THR A 104 -14.37 0.82 5.17
N VAL A 105 -15.52 0.53 5.77
CA VAL A 105 -15.70 0.40 7.22
C VAL A 105 -15.95 -1.07 7.54
N GLU A 106 -15.20 -1.60 8.48
CA GLU A 106 -15.26 -3.01 8.88
C GLU A 106 -15.70 -3.15 10.33
N ALA A 107 -16.39 -4.24 10.65
CA ALA A 107 -16.64 -4.60 12.04
C ALA A 107 -15.38 -5.23 12.65
N ILE A 108 -15.06 -4.85 13.90
CA ILE A 108 -13.90 -5.40 14.59
C ILE A 108 -14.16 -6.87 14.94
N PRO A 109 -13.26 -7.81 14.58
CA PRO A 109 -13.44 -9.22 14.92
C PRO A 109 -13.61 -9.43 16.44
N GLY A 110 -14.72 -10.05 16.83
CA GLY A 110 -15.04 -10.33 18.24
C GLY A 110 -15.88 -9.25 18.95
N THR A 111 -16.03 -8.06 18.35
CA THR A 111 -16.89 -6.98 18.85
C THR A 111 -17.68 -6.40 17.68
N PRO A 112 -18.74 -7.08 17.20
CA PRO A 112 -19.49 -6.68 15.99
C PRO A 112 -20.18 -5.32 16.11
N GLU A 113 -20.39 -4.83 17.34
CA GLU A 113 -20.87 -3.48 17.63
C GLU A 113 -19.84 -2.37 17.39
N LYS A 114 -18.55 -2.74 17.29
CA LYS A 114 -17.47 -1.80 17.02
C LYS A 114 -17.05 -1.83 15.56
N VAL A 115 -16.78 -0.65 15.02
CA VAL A 115 -16.32 -0.42 13.66
C VAL A 115 -14.91 0.13 13.64
N GLN A 116 -14.21 -0.16 12.56
CA GLN A 116 -12.89 0.38 12.27
C GLN A 116 -12.77 0.74 10.80
N VAL A 117 -11.85 1.65 10.51
CA VAL A 117 -11.34 1.91 9.17
C VAL A 117 -9.89 1.48 9.16
N LEU A 118 -9.48 0.77 8.13
CA LEU A 118 -8.08 0.40 7.96
C LEU A 118 -7.34 1.48 7.16
N ASP A 119 -6.02 1.53 7.25
CA ASP A 119 -5.16 2.26 6.30
C ASP A 119 -4.84 1.37 5.07
N GLY A 120 -4.05 1.88 4.13
CA GLY A 120 -3.63 1.09 2.96
C GLY A 120 -2.75 -0.10 3.32
N PHE A 121 -2.11 -0.09 4.50
CA PHE A 121 -1.29 -1.20 5.01
C PHE A 121 -2.09 -2.24 5.79
N GLY A 122 -3.40 -2.03 5.98
CA GLY A 122 -4.30 -2.91 6.72
C GLY A 122 -4.24 -2.74 8.24
N ASN A 123 -3.70 -1.64 8.76
CA ASN A 123 -3.76 -1.32 10.19
C ASN A 123 -4.97 -0.46 10.50
N SER A 124 -5.49 -0.57 11.72
CA SER A 124 -6.61 0.26 12.18
C SER A 124 -6.19 1.73 12.28
N ILE A 125 -6.98 2.64 11.73
CA ILE A 125 -6.85 4.08 11.92
C ILE A 125 -7.42 4.44 13.28
N ARG A 126 -6.74 5.35 14.01
CA ARG A 126 -7.13 5.77 15.36
C ARG A 126 -7.57 7.24 15.37
N TYR A 127 -8.67 7.55 16.05
CA TYR A 127 -9.01 8.92 16.41
C TYR A 127 -8.18 9.37 17.61
N VAL A 128 -7.54 10.53 17.49
CA VAL A 128 -6.80 11.18 18.57
C VAL A 128 -7.54 12.47 18.94
N PRO A 129 -8.01 12.61 20.19
CA PRO A 129 -8.78 13.77 20.60
C PRO A 129 -7.91 15.05 20.59
N PRO A 130 -8.54 16.24 20.53
CA PRO A 130 -7.86 17.53 20.51
C PRO A 130 -6.79 17.69 21.60
N GLN A 131 -7.07 17.14 22.79
CA GLN A 131 -6.23 17.25 23.98
C GLN A 131 -4.89 16.52 23.83
N GLU A 132 -4.86 15.41 23.08
CA GLU A 132 -3.65 14.63 22.83
C GLU A 132 -2.89 15.14 21.60
N ARG A 133 -3.61 15.64 20.59
CA ARG A 133 -2.99 16.14 19.34
C ARG A 133 -2.48 17.57 19.46
N GLY A 134 -3.11 18.40 20.29
CA GLY A 134 -2.80 19.83 20.40
C GLY A 134 -3.48 20.71 19.35
N ASN A 135 -4.53 20.21 18.67
CA ASN A 135 -5.36 20.97 17.73
C ASN A 135 -6.78 21.20 18.30
N ALA A 136 -7.65 21.89 17.56
CA ALA A 136 -8.99 22.25 18.06
C ALA A 136 -10.01 21.09 17.99
N ILE A 137 -9.87 20.18 17.01
CA ILE A 137 -10.92 19.23 16.62
C ILE A 137 -10.53 17.75 16.79
N GLY A 138 -9.25 17.48 17.09
CA GLY A 138 -8.66 16.14 17.04
C GLY A 138 -8.19 15.80 15.63
N ASP A 139 -7.67 14.59 15.44
CA ASP A 139 -7.32 14.09 14.11
C ASP A 139 -7.43 12.57 14.04
N PHE A 140 -7.53 12.03 12.83
CA PHE A 140 -7.35 10.61 12.60
C PHE A 140 -5.90 10.33 12.23
N VAL A 141 -5.32 9.27 12.78
CA VAL A 141 -3.92 8.90 12.55
C VAL A 141 -3.79 7.44 12.13
N SER A 142 -2.85 7.17 11.22
CA SER A 142 -2.47 5.83 10.79
C SER A 142 -1.15 5.42 11.45
N ALA A 143 -0.99 4.13 11.70
CA ALA A 143 0.27 3.55 12.13
C ALA A 143 1.24 3.28 10.96
N GLY A 144 0.79 3.40 9.71
CA GLY A 144 1.61 3.21 8.51
C GLY A 144 2.33 1.85 8.44
N VAL A 145 3.49 1.83 7.78
CA VAL A 145 4.28 0.61 7.57
C VAL A 145 4.79 0.01 8.88
N ASP A 146 5.08 0.84 9.88
CA ASP A 146 5.75 0.41 11.12
C ASP A 146 4.80 -0.20 12.16
N LYS A 147 3.48 -0.08 11.93
CA LYS A 147 2.40 -0.59 12.80
C LYS A 147 2.45 -0.05 14.23
N SER A 148 3.16 1.06 14.44
CA SER A 148 3.31 1.69 15.73
C SER A 148 2.85 3.13 15.66
N PHE A 149 1.82 3.47 16.42
CA PHE A 149 1.51 4.88 16.63
C PHE A 149 2.67 5.58 17.36
N GLY A 150 2.97 6.80 16.95
CA GLY A 150 3.84 7.69 17.71
C GLY A 150 3.28 7.91 19.11
N ASP A 151 4.18 8.01 20.08
CA ASP A 151 3.85 8.30 21.47
C ASP A 151 4.24 9.75 21.73
N VAL A 152 3.25 10.64 21.85
CA VAL A 152 3.43 12.07 22.16
C VAL A 152 4.20 12.30 23.47
N ASN A 153 4.26 11.30 24.36
CA ASN A 153 5.01 11.37 25.61
C ASN A 153 6.46 10.87 25.50
N LYS A 154 6.89 10.30 24.37
CA LYS A 154 8.27 9.87 24.16
C LYS A 154 9.05 10.94 23.40
N GLN A 155 9.62 11.87 24.18
CA GLN A 155 10.72 12.76 23.75
C GLN A 155 11.98 11.93 23.45
N ASN A 156 12.02 11.23 22.31
CA ASN A 156 13.28 10.71 21.79
C ASN A 156 13.58 11.36 20.43
N PRO A 157 14.43 12.40 20.40
CA PRO A 157 14.66 13.23 19.21
C PRO A 157 15.57 12.59 18.15
N GLU A 158 15.98 11.33 18.32
CA GLU A 158 16.89 10.63 17.37
C GLU A 158 16.23 9.47 16.60
N GLY A 159 14.93 9.23 16.78
CA GLY A 159 14.21 8.26 15.96
C GLY A 159 13.57 8.98 14.76
N SER A 160 13.65 8.40 13.57
CA SER A 160 12.86 8.77 12.38
C SER A 160 11.34 8.59 12.57
N LYS A 161 10.85 8.70 13.80
CA LYS A 161 9.52 8.33 14.31
C LYS A 161 8.61 9.54 14.56
N GLN A 162 9.15 10.76 14.52
CA GLN A 162 8.32 11.98 14.52
C GLN A 162 7.94 12.42 13.11
N ASP A 163 8.73 12.05 12.09
CA ASP A 163 8.43 12.43 10.71
C ASP A 163 7.19 11.72 10.16
N ILE A 164 6.87 10.50 10.62
CA ILE A 164 5.72 9.71 10.12
C ILE A 164 4.40 10.12 10.80
N ASP A 165 4.46 10.55 12.08
CA ASP A 165 3.32 11.14 12.80
C ASP A 165 2.92 12.52 12.22
N ASN A 166 3.87 13.15 11.49
CA ASN A 166 3.67 14.36 10.68
C ASN A 166 3.44 14.07 9.18
N MET A 167 3.69 12.85 8.67
CA MET A 167 3.59 12.55 7.23
C MET A 167 2.14 12.34 6.78
N PHE A 168 1.24 12.00 7.70
CA PHE A 168 -0.16 11.67 7.40
C PHE A 168 -1.16 12.41 8.30
N SER A 169 -0.90 13.70 8.55
CA SER A 169 -1.88 14.61 9.15
C SER A 169 -2.34 15.56 8.05
N SER A 170 -3.58 16.05 8.12
CA SER A 170 -4.17 16.93 7.09
C SER A 170 -3.45 18.26 6.86
N GLU A 171 -2.44 18.59 7.67
CA GLU A 171 -1.70 19.84 7.62
C GLU A 171 -0.49 19.85 6.66
N THR A 172 -0.21 18.75 5.94
CA THR A 172 0.95 18.67 5.02
C THR A 172 0.90 19.66 3.85
N ASP A 173 -0.22 20.37 3.62
CA ASP A 173 -0.36 21.34 2.53
C ASP A 173 0.17 22.77 2.82
N THR A 174 0.73 23.06 4.01
CA THR A 174 1.14 24.46 4.35
C THR A 174 2.65 24.75 4.31
N LYS A 175 3.45 23.98 3.57
CA LYS A 175 4.89 24.29 3.37
C LYS A 175 5.38 23.99 1.96
N MET A 176 4.82 24.68 0.97
CA MET A 176 5.54 25.00 -0.26
C MET A 176 5.30 26.47 -0.61
N GLU A 177 6.10 27.34 0.01
CA GLU A 177 6.36 28.71 -0.44
C GLU A 177 7.87 28.91 -0.57
#